data_AF-A0A1F3ZQ52-F1
#
_entry.id   AF-A0A1F3ZQ52-F1
#
_cell.length_a   1.000
_cell.length_b   1.000
_cell.length_c   1.000
_cell.angle_alpha   90.00
_cell.angle_beta   90.00
_cell.angle_gamma   90.00
#
_symmetry.space_group_name_H-M   'P 1'
#
loop_
_entity.id
_entity.type
_entity.pdbx_description
1 polymer ?
#
loop_
_entity_poly.entity_id
_entity_poly.type
_entity_poly.pdbx_seq_one_letter_code
_entity_poly.pdbx_strand_id
1 'polypeptide(L)'
;MDKQHFEQLVKGVREMKRHMAGKGVRGARTTELPAPDVRTIREAARISQSQFAKLIGVNLRTLQNWEQQRTQPTGPARALLK
;
A
#
# COMPACT_ATOMS: atom_id res chain seq x y z
N MET A 1 -33.79 -20.84 7.20
CA MET A 1 -32.34 -20.67 7.47
C MET A 1 -32.02 -21.33 8.79
N ASP A 2 -31.06 -22.25 8.81
CA ASP A 2 -30.63 -22.89 10.04
C ASP A 2 -29.84 -21.92 10.91
N LYS A 3 -30.03 -22.00 12.23
CA LYS A 3 -29.33 -21.17 13.22
C LYS A 3 -27.81 -21.23 13.04
N GLN A 4 -27.30 -22.41 12.71
CA GLN A 4 -25.89 -22.66 12.45
C GLN A 4 -25.34 -21.84 11.27
N HIS A 5 -26.10 -21.73 10.17
CA HIS A 5 -25.69 -20.94 9.00
C HIS A 5 -25.70 -19.44 9.31
N PHE A 6 -26.71 -18.97 10.04
CA PHE A 6 -26.78 -17.57 10.47
C PHE A 6 -25.61 -17.19 11.39
N GLU A 7 -25.27 -18.04 12.36
CA GLU A 7 -24.13 -17.81 13.26
C GLU A 7 -22.79 -17.77 12.51
N GLN A 8 -22.60 -18.62 11.50
CA GLN A 8 -21.40 -18.60 10.66
C GLN A 8 -21.29 -17.29 9.86
N LEU A 9 -22.39 -16.78 9.30
CA LEU A 9 -22.40 -15.49 8.60
C LEU A 9 -22.05 -14.33 9.54
N VAL A 10 -22.65 -14.29 10.72
CA VAL A 10 -22.36 -13.26 11.73
C VAL A 10 -20.89 -13.33 12.17
N LYS A 11 -20.33 -14.54 12.30
CA LYS A 11 -18.91 -14.73 12.60
C LYS A 11 -18.01 -14.16 11.49
N GLY A 12 -18.31 -14.45 10.22
CA GLY A 12 -17.56 -13.94 9.08
C GLY A 12 -17.56 -12.41 8.99
N VAL A 13 -18.71 -11.76 9.23
CA VAL A 13 -18.79 -10.28 9.24
C VAL A 13 -17.94 -9.68 10.37
N ARG A 14 -17.92 -10.32 11.55
CA ARG A 14 -17.08 -9.88 12.67
C ARG A 14 -15.59 -10.04 12.37
N GLU A 15 -15.21 -11.13 11.70
CA GLU A 15 -13.84 -11.36 11.23
C GLU A 15 -13.43 -10.31 10.19
N MET A 16 -14.29 -10.00 9.21
CA MET A 16 -14.07 -8.91 8.24
C MET A 16 -13.81 -7.56 8.94
N LYS A 17 -14.66 -7.18 9.91
CA LYS A 17 -14.47 -5.93 10.67
C LYS A 17 -13.14 -5.89 11.42
N ARG A 18 -12.69 -7.02 11.97
CA ARG A 18 -11.37 -7.13 12.64
C ARG A 18 -10.24 -6.95 11.64
N HIS A 19 -10.32 -7.61 10.49
CA HIS A 19 -9.30 -7.51 9.44
C HIS A 19 -9.17 -6.07 8.91
N MET A 20 -10.28 -5.39 8.62
CA MET A 20 -10.28 -3.99 8.20
C MET A 20 -9.70 -3.04 9.24
N ALA A 21 -9.84 -3.36 10.53
CA ALA A 21 -9.23 -2.62 11.63
C ALA A 21 -7.74 -2.97 11.87
N GLY A 22 -7.11 -3.71 10.97
CA GLY A 22 -5.72 -4.15 11.09
C GLY A 22 -5.48 -5.21 12.17
N LYS A 23 -6.53 -5.83 12.71
CA LYS A 23 -6.41 -6.89 13.71
C LYS A 23 -6.26 -8.24 13.03
N GLY A 24 -5.39 -9.08 13.59
CA GLY A 24 -5.15 -10.43 13.08
C GLY A 24 -6.44 -11.27 13.04
N VAL A 25 -6.67 -11.93 11.91
CA VAL A 25 -7.72 -12.93 11.71
C VAL A 25 -7.05 -14.24 11.34
N ARG A 26 -7.46 -15.35 11.98
CA ARG A 26 -6.85 -16.66 11.77
C ARG A 26 -7.00 -17.08 10.31
N GLY A 27 -5.87 -17.37 9.64
CA GLY A 27 -5.85 -17.76 8.22
C GLY A 27 -5.84 -16.59 7.23
N ALA A 28 -6.01 -15.34 7.68
CA ALA A 28 -5.83 -14.17 6.83
C ALA A 28 -4.33 -13.93 6.59
N ARG A 29 -3.94 -13.76 5.32
CA ARG A 29 -2.59 -13.32 4.95
C ARG A 29 -2.58 -11.81 4.80
N THR A 30 -1.79 -11.14 5.63
CA THR A 30 -1.44 -9.73 5.47
C THR A 30 -0.03 -9.62 4.93
N THR A 31 0.19 -8.74 3.96
CA THR A 31 1.53 -8.38 3.49
C THR A 31 1.76 -6.92 3.84
N GLU A 32 2.60 -6.68 4.84
CA GLU A 32 3.07 -5.34 5.14
C GLU A 32 4.09 -4.95 4.07
N LEU A 33 3.72 -3.95 3.27
CA LEU A 33 4.63 -3.35 2.29
C LEU A 33 5.22 -2.10 2.95
N PRO A 34 6.52 -2.12 3.31
CA PRO A 34 7.17 -0.92 3.82
C PRO A 34 7.06 0.21 2.79
N ALA A 35 6.99 1.45 3.25
CA ALA A 35 7.01 2.59 2.36
C ALA A 35 8.30 2.55 1.52
N PRO A 36 8.23 2.54 0.18
CA PRO A 36 9.42 2.46 -0.64
C PRO A 36 10.25 3.74 -0.49
N ASP A 37 11.56 3.59 -0.32
CA ASP A 37 12.48 4.73 -0.38
C ASP A 37 12.64 5.17 -1.83
N VAL A 38 11.77 6.09 -2.22
CA VAL A 38 11.71 6.62 -3.59
C VAL A 38 13.05 7.25 -4.00
N ARG A 39 13.77 7.83 -3.05
CA ARG A 39 15.07 8.46 -3.31
C ARG A 39 16.10 7.40 -3.66
N THR A 40 16.19 6.33 -2.88
CA THR A 40 17.12 5.22 -3.15
C THR A 40 16.83 4.58 -4.52
N ILE A 41 15.57 4.38 -4.87
CA ILE A 41 15.17 3.82 -6.17
C ILE A 41 15.62 4.73 -7.31
N ARG A 42 15.39 6.06 -7.19
CA ARG A 42 15.85 7.02 -8.20
C ARG A 42 17.38 7.04 -8.31
N GLU A 43 18.09 7.03 -7.19
CA GLU A 43 19.55 7.04 -7.15
C GLU A 43 20.15 5.78 -7.79
N ALA A 44 19.52 4.61 -7.57
CA ALA A 44 19.88 3.36 -8.24
C ALA A 44 19.71 3.44 -9.77
N ALA A 45 18.66 4.14 -10.23
CA ALA A 45 18.43 4.42 -11.64
C ALA A 45 19.34 5.50 -12.25
N ARG A 46 20.17 6.19 -11.42
CA ARG A 46 21.14 7.22 -11.84
C ARG A 46 20.55 8.35 -12.70
N ILE A 47 19.29 8.68 -12.49
CA ILE A 47 18.58 9.73 -13.23
C ILE A 47 18.13 10.87 -12.33
N SER A 48 17.85 12.02 -12.93
CA SER A 48 17.38 13.20 -12.21
C SER A 48 15.95 13.02 -11.70
N GLN A 49 15.54 13.83 -10.72
CA GLN A 49 14.16 13.82 -10.22
C GLN A 49 13.15 14.09 -11.35
N SER A 50 13.44 15.02 -12.27
CA SER A 50 12.52 15.34 -13.36
C SER A 50 12.39 14.21 -14.37
N GLN A 51 13.46 13.46 -14.64
CA GLN A 51 13.43 12.27 -15.49
C GLN A 51 12.65 11.14 -14.81
N PHE A 52 12.91 10.90 -13.52
CA PHE A 52 12.24 9.84 -12.76
C PHE A 52 10.74 10.11 -12.59
N ALA A 53 10.35 11.36 -12.32
CA ALA A 53 8.95 11.76 -12.24
C ALA A 53 8.20 11.50 -13.56
N LYS A 54 8.83 11.82 -14.70
CA LYS A 54 8.27 11.50 -16.03
C LYS A 54 8.14 9.99 -16.26
N LEU A 55 9.14 9.21 -15.85
CA LEU A 55 9.15 7.75 -16.01
C LEU A 55 7.98 7.09 -15.27
N ILE A 56 7.72 7.51 -14.03
CA ILE A 56 6.65 6.95 -13.20
C ILE A 56 5.30 7.67 -13.38
N GLY A 57 5.21 8.65 -14.28
CA GLY A 57 3.97 9.34 -14.64
C GLY A 57 3.43 10.30 -13.56
N VAL A 58 4.30 10.89 -12.74
CA VAL A 58 3.92 11.87 -11.72
C VAL A 58 4.57 13.22 -11.96
N ASN A 59 4.01 14.27 -11.35
CA ASN A 59 4.65 15.57 -11.40
C ASN A 59 5.89 15.61 -10.48
N LEU A 60 6.84 16.51 -10.77
CA LEU A 60 8.09 16.65 -10.02
C LEU A 60 7.85 16.94 -8.52
N ARG A 61 6.81 17.71 -8.19
CA ARG A 61 6.51 18.08 -6.80
C ARG A 61 6.00 16.89 -5.98
N THR A 62 5.25 15.99 -6.59
CA THR A 62 4.81 14.72 -6.00
C THR A 62 6.01 13.86 -5.67
N LEU A 63 6.95 13.71 -6.62
CA LEU A 63 8.19 12.98 -6.37
C LEU A 63 9.00 13.59 -5.22
N GLN A 64 9.16 14.91 -5.21
CA GLN A 64 9.88 15.62 -4.13
C GLN A 64 9.20 15.42 -2.77
N ASN A 65 7.87 15.45 -2.72
CA ASN A 65 7.13 15.20 -1.48
C ASN A 65 7.33 13.76 -0.98
N TRP A 66 7.45 12.79 -1.88
CA TRP A 66 7.78 11.41 -1.52
C TRP A 66 9.22 11.27 -1.02
N GLU A 67 10.20 11.84 -1.72
CA GLU A 67 11.60 11.81 -1.28
C GLU A 67 11.83 12.55 0.04
N GLN A 68 11.00 13.56 0.36
CA GLN A 68 11.02 14.27 1.65
C GLN A 68 10.11 13.64 2.71
N GLN A 69 9.48 12.50 2.43
CA GLN A 69 8.55 11.80 3.34
C GLN A 69 7.34 12.64 3.80
N ARG A 70 7.00 13.73 3.09
CA ARG A 70 5.79 14.54 3.36
C ARG A 70 4.52 13.80 2.97
N THR A 71 4.60 12.98 1.93
CA THR A 71 3.52 12.09 1.47
C THR A 71 4.13 10.75 1.09
N GLN A 72 3.29 9.73 0.91
CA GLN A 72 3.72 8.41 0.47
C GLN A 72 3.06 8.04 -0.86
N PRO A 73 3.73 7.26 -1.72
CA PRO A 73 3.12 6.73 -2.93
C PRO A 73 1.99 5.76 -2.58
N THR A 74 0.85 5.92 -3.23
CA THR A 74 -0.34 5.10 -3.03
C THR A 74 -0.75 4.39 -4.33
N GLY A 75 -1.51 3.30 -4.19
CA GLY A 75 -2.11 2.60 -5.33
C GLY A 75 -1.08 2.14 -6.36
N PRO A 76 -1.28 2.43 -7.67
CA PRO A 76 -0.39 1.99 -8.75
C PRO A 76 1.05 2.47 -8.59
N ALA A 77 1.27 3.69 -8.09
CA ALA A 77 2.61 4.23 -7.92
C ALA A 77 3.43 3.41 -6.92
N ARG A 78 2.80 2.88 -5.86
CA ARG A 78 3.49 2.01 -4.88
C ARG A 78 3.90 0.68 -5.49
N ALA A 79 3.18 0.19 -6.49
CA ALA A 79 3.53 -1.05 -7.19
C ALA A 79 4.71 -0.86 -8.15
N LEU A 80 4.86 0.34 -8.72
CA LEU A 80 5.98 0.69 -9.62
C LEU A 80 7.31 0.95 -8.88
N LEU A 81 7.25 1.23 -7.58
CA LEU A 81 8.39 1.59 -6.74
C LEU A 81 8.92 0.40 -5.93
N LYS A 82 9.00 -0.78 -6.56
CA LYS A 82 9.49 -2.03 -5.95
C LYS A 82 10.84 -2.44 -6.50
#